data_AF-A0A9D3ABL7-F1
#
_entry.id   AF-A0A9D3ABL7-F1
#
_cell.length_a   1.000
_cell.length_b   1.000
_cell.length_c   1.000
_cell.angle_alpha   90.00
_cell.angle_beta   90.00
_cell.angle_gamma   90.00
#
_symmetry.space_group_name_H-M   'P 1'
#
loop_
_entity.id
_entity.type
_entity.pdbx_description
1 polymer ?
#
loop_
_entity_poly.entity_id
_entity_poly.type
_entity_poly.pdbx_seq_one_letter_code
_entity_poly.pdbx_strand_id
1 'polypeptide(L)'
;MRSHGRSGRLIIFDAGGAGCGLGADGEGRRAGLDGRSRAANFRRVVADGEVGGGADGGNGAGSGEEGVFEKVAGEHAWGAGDARGDEGEGAFAEGFGAEDVLFSATPLVKPCTGCFGCWTRTPGVCVLRDRCTEMPRLMARCDTLALVSPLAYGGFSRAVKAVLDRAIGYVQPFFRTVENEMHHVPRYEDGFRLEAHFYGPSSGPEREVARRLVRANAINYYATSFDVRFHETLGEAKEALR
;
A
#
# COMPACT_ATOMS: atom_id res chain seq x y z
N MET A 1 -15.31 13.62 -3.76
CA MET A 1 -14.14 14.38 -4.23
C MET A 1 -13.52 13.59 -5.37
N ARG A 2 -13.47 14.15 -6.59
CA ARG A 2 -12.99 13.44 -7.79
C ARG A 2 -11.48 13.40 -7.88
N SER A 3 -10.90 12.23 -8.14
CA SER A 3 -9.47 12.09 -8.35
C SER A 3 -9.09 12.59 -9.75
N HIS A 4 -8.45 13.77 -9.79
CA HIS A 4 -7.92 14.31 -11.03
C HIS A 4 -6.60 13.61 -11.37
N GLY A 5 -6.45 13.13 -12.61
CA GLY A 5 -5.25 12.44 -13.07
C GLY A 5 -5.16 10.96 -12.68
N ARG A 6 -6.27 10.21 -12.79
CA ARG A 6 -6.20 8.74 -12.74
C ARG A 6 -5.54 8.21 -14.01
N SER A 7 -4.50 7.41 -13.85
CA SER A 7 -3.92 6.58 -14.91
C SER A 7 -2.99 5.55 -14.30
N GLY A 8 -3.22 4.28 -14.58
CA GLY A 8 -2.26 3.19 -14.31
C GLY A 8 -2.54 2.40 -13.04
N ARG A 9 -1.59 1.53 -12.67
CA ARG A 9 -1.78 0.48 -11.66
C ARG A 9 -0.93 0.76 -10.43
N LEU A 10 -1.50 0.56 -9.24
CA LEU A 10 -0.75 0.50 -7.99
C LEU A 10 -0.50 -0.98 -7.67
N ILE A 11 0.76 -1.41 -7.72
CA ILE A 11 1.17 -2.79 -7.48
C ILE A 11 1.86 -2.85 -6.12
N ILE A 12 1.15 -3.35 -5.12
CA ILE A 12 1.68 -3.61 -3.77
C ILE A 12 2.11 -5.07 -3.73
N PHE A 13 3.41 -5.33 -3.59
CA PHE A 13 3.96 -6.68 -3.69
C PHE A 13 4.82 -7.06 -2.49
N ASP A 14 4.74 -8.29 -2.02
CA ASP A 14 5.71 -8.89 -1.10
C ASP A 14 6.55 -9.91 -1.86
N ALA A 15 7.82 -9.59 -2.11
CA ALA A 15 8.78 -10.49 -2.78
C ALA A 15 9.57 -11.38 -1.80
N GLY A 16 9.53 -11.09 -0.49
CA GLY A 16 10.42 -11.70 0.51
C GLY A 16 9.97 -13.08 1.03
N GLY A 17 8.93 -13.68 0.44
CA GLY A 17 8.12 -14.70 1.10
C GLY A 17 8.00 -16.04 0.39
N ALA A 18 9.10 -16.76 0.16
CA ALA A 18 9.06 -18.24 0.02
C ALA A 18 9.56 -18.96 1.29
N GLY A 19 10.00 -18.19 2.31
CA GLY A 19 10.58 -18.70 3.57
C GLY A 19 9.59 -18.88 4.73
N CYS A 20 8.28 -18.82 4.50
CA CYS A 20 7.25 -18.98 5.53
C CYS A 20 6.60 -20.37 5.55
N GLY A 21 7.27 -21.38 4.98
CA GLY A 21 7.05 -22.75 5.43
C GLY A 21 7.50 -22.85 6.90
N LEU A 22 6.64 -23.37 7.77
CA LEU A 22 7.10 -23.89 9.07
C LEU A 22 7.94 -25.14 8.77
N GLY A 23 9.21 -24.91 8.45
CA GLY A 23 10.21 -25.96 8.45
C GLY A 23 10.24 -26.58 9.85
N ALA A 24 10.02 -27.88 9.90
CA ALA A 24 10.72 -28.68 10.89
C ALA A 24 12.24 -28.41 10.76
N ASP A 25 12.97 -28.76 11.81
CA ASP A 25 14.44 -28.73 11.87
C ASP A 25 15.01 -27.31 12.08
N GLY A 26 15.25 -27.00 13.35
CA GLY A 26 15.83 -25.72 13.75
C GLY A 26 17.35 -25.72 13.63
N GLU A 27 17.91 -24.80 12.83
CA GLU A 27 19.20 -24.19 13.15
C GLU A 27 19.30 -22.77 12.56
N GLY A 28 19.27 -21.77 13.43
CA GLY A 28 19.29 -20.36 13.06
C GLY A 28 20.65 -19.89 12.55
N ARG A 29 20.94 -20.08 11.25
CA ARG A 29 22.09 -19.48 10.60
C ARG A 29 21.90 -17.96 10.47
N ARG A 30 22.57 -17.21 11.34
CA ARG A 30 22.76 -15.75 11.16
C ARG A 30 23.60 -15.52 9.90
N ALA A 31 23.01 -14.93 8.87
CA ALA A 31 23.79 -14.39 7.76
C ALA A 31 24.66 -13.23 8.27
N GLY A 32 25.95 -13.25 7.92
CA GLY A 32 26.93 -12.27 8.38
C GLY A 32 26.70 -10.90 7.75
N LEU A 33 27.03 -9.85 8.51
CA LEU A 33 27.21 -8.51 7.96
C LEU A 33 28.65 -8.38 7.46
N ASP A 34 28.90 -8.64 6.18
CA ASP A 34 30.07 -8.13 5.49
C ASP A 34 29.68 -7.13 4.39
N GLY A 35 30.55 -6.14 4.20
CA GLY A 35 30.21 -4.92 3.47
C GLY A 35 30.82 -4.85 2.09
N ARG A 36 30.12 -4.13 1.19
CA ARG A 36 30.49 -3.72 -0.17
C ARG A 36 30.08 -4.71 -1.28
N SER A 37 28.84 -4.57 -1.74
CA SER A 37 28.49 -4.78 -3.16
C SER A 37 28.12 -3.44 -3.80
N ARG A 38 28.25 -3.35 -5.13
CA ARG A 38 28.31 -2.09 -5.90
C ARG A 38 26.92 -1.55 -6.23
N ALA A 39 26.74 -0.24 -6.09
CA ALA A 39 25.56 0.45 -6.59
C ALA A 39 25.48 0.38 -8.12
N ALA A 40 24.41 -0.20 -8.65
CA ALA A 40 24.00 -0.05 -10.04
C ALA A 40 23.14 1.22 -10.19
N ASN A 41 23.31 1.95 -11.29
CA ASN A 41 22.77 3.31 -11.44
C ASN A 41 21.27 3.32 -11.73
N PHE A 42 20.46 3.81 -10.78
CA PHE A 42 19.13 4.35 -11.05
C PHE A 42 18.92 5.71 -10.37
N ARG A 43 18.07 6.54 -10.99
CA ARG A 43 18.15 8.01 -10.89
C ARG A 43 17.61 8.56 -9.57
N ARG A 44 18.52 9.14 -8.76
CA ARG A 44 18.19 9.89 -7.54
C ARG A 44 17.54 11.23 -7.89
N VAL A 45 16.39 11.54 -7.29
CA VAL A 45 15.81 12.89 -7.21
C VAL A 45 15.33 13.10 -5.78
N VAL A 46 15.82 14.15 -5.11
CA VAL A 46 15.38 14.56 -3.77
C VAL A 46 15.26 16.08 -3.76
N ALA A 47 14.28 16.57 -3.00
CA ALA A 47 13.75 17.93 -2.93
C ALA A 47 14.73 19.11 -2.72
N ASP A 48 14.28 20.27 -3.18
CA ASP A 48 14.35 21.57 -2.47
C ASP A 48 12.93 21.85 -1.91
N GLY A 49 12.64 22.56 -0.82
CA GLY A 49 13.39 23.20 0.28
C GLY A 49 12.33 23.85 1.20
N GLU A 50 12.53 24.15 2.49
CA GLU A 50 13.67 24.01 3.41
C GLU A 50 13.14 23.67 4.84
N VAL A 51 13.98 23.78 5.88
CA VAL A 51 13.55 23.77 7.30
C VAL A 51 13.88 25.12 7.94
N GLY A 52 12.88 26.00 8.04
CA GLY A 52 12.98 27.26 8.79
C GLY A 52 12.56 27.06 10.24
N GLY A 53 13.48 27.24 11.19
CA GLY A 53 13.18 27.22 12.62
C GLY A 53 12.64 28.57 13.12
N GLY A 54 11.69 28.52 14.05
CA GLY A 54 11.18 29.69 14.78
C GLY A 54 10.43 29.21 16.02
N ALA A 55 10.78 29.78 17.17
CA ALA A 55 10.09 29.54 18.44
C ALA A 55 8.92 30.53 18.62
N ASP A 56 8.35 30.53 19.83
CA ASP A 56 7.23 31.37 20.28
C ASP A 56 5.86 30.93 19.73
N GLY A 57 4.77 30.87 20.50
CA GLY A 57 4.59 31.27 21.90
C GLY A 57 3.27 32.02 22.05
N GLY A 58 2.15 31.32 22.22
CA GLY A 58 0.84 31.99 22.35
C GLY A 58 -0.32 31.03 22.52
N ASN A 59 -1.07 31.21 23.62
CA ASN A 59 -2.33 30.51 23.89
C ASN A 59 -3.48 31.49 23.61
N GLY A 60 -4.49 31.10 22.82
CA GLY A 60 -5.57 32.00 22.44
C GLY A 60 -6.78 31.27 21.86
N ALA A 61 -7.93 31.42 22.52
CA ALA A 61 -9.22 30.96 22.02
C ALA A 61 -9.89 32.07 21.20
N GLY A 62 -10.51 31.73 20.07
CA GLY A 62 -11.20 32.70 19.21
C GLY A 62 -12.06 32.03 18.14
N SER A 63 -13.27 32.56 18.00
CA SER A 63 -14.29 32.36 16.95
C SER A 63 -13.80 31.89 15.57
N GLY A 64 -14.58 31.02 14.94
CA GLY A 64 -14.28 30.49 13.61
C GLY A 64 -14.54 31.47 12.46
N GLU A 65 -13.78 31.26 11.39
CA GLU A 65 -14.05 31.75 10.03
C GLU A 65 -13.96 30.56 9.06
N GLU A 66 -14.73 30.60 7.97
CA GLU A 66 -14.78 29.50 7.00
C GLU A 66 -13.50 29.45 6.16
N GLY A 67 -12.65 28.45 6.42
CA GLY A 67 -11.41 28.24 5.69
C GLY A 67 -11.64 27.86 4.23
N VAL A 68 -11.64 28.85 3.34
CA VAL A 68 -11.56 28.66 1.89
C VAL A 68 -10.25 27.95 1.56
N PHE A 69 -10.33 26.70 1.12
CA PHE A 69 -9.15 25.94 0.66
C PHE A 69 -8.72 26.44 -0.71
N GLU A 70 -7.72 27.30 -0.74
CA GLU A 70 -7.15 27.83 -1.97
C GLU A 70 -6.44 26.74 -2.78
N LYS A 71 -6.61 26.79 -4.10
CA LYS A 71 -6.17 25.74 -5.02
C LYS A 71 -4.70 25.90 -5.38
N VAL A 72 -3.80 25.25 -4.64
CA VAL A 72 -2.38 25.18 -5.00
C VAL A 72 -2.23 24.41 -6.32
N ALA A 73 -1.95 25.13 -7.39
CA ALA A 73 -1.60 24.56 -8.68
C ALA A 73 -0.12 24.17 -8.66
N GLY A 74 0.15 22.86 -8.50
CA GLY A 74 1.49 22.28 -8.61
C GLY A 74 1.44 21.03 -9.47
N GLU A 75 2.29 20.97 -10.49
CA GLU A 75 2.51 19.78 -11.32
C GLU A 75 3.32 18.75 -10.51
N HIS A 76 2.63 17.97 -9.68
CA HIS A 76 3.28 17.03 -8.77
C HIS A 76 3.77 15.78 -9.50
N ALA A 77 5.05 15.79 -9.89
CA ALA A 77 5.77 14.58 -10.28
C ALA A 77 5.82 13.58 -9.10
N TRP A 78 5.40 12.34 -9.33
CA TRP A 78 5.33 11.31 -8.29
C TRP A 78 6.72 10.75 -7.99
N GLY A 79 7.30 11.21 -6.87
CA GLY A 79 8.57 10.71 -6.37
C GLY A 79 8.48 9.26 -5.92
N ALA A 80 9.41 8.42 -6.39
CA ALA A 80 9.53 7.03 -5.96
C ALA A 80 9.77 6.93 -4.44
N GLY A 81 9.10 5.98 -3.80
CA GLY A 81 9.43 5.58 -2.43
C GLY A 81 10.85 5.02 -2.34
N ASP A 82 11.43 5.03 -1.14
CA ASP A 82 12.77 4.53 -0.89
C ASP A 82 12.84 3.00 -1.01
N ALA A 83 13.15 2.53 -2.23
CA ALA A 83 13.49 1.14 -2.51
C ALA A 83 14.81 0.76 -1.79
N ARG A 84 14.69 0.37 -0.52
CA ARG A 84 15.70 -0.34 0.26
C ARG A 84 15.22 -1.75 0.58
N GLY A 85 15.15 -2.59 -0.42
CA GLY A 85 15.00 -4.04 -0.21
C GLY A 85 16.06 -4.84 -0.94
N ASP A 86 15.91 -6.15 -0.88
CA ASP A 86 16.89 -7.12 -1.35
C ASP A 86 16.91 -7.28 -2.88
N GLU A 87 17.81 -8.16 -3.34
CA GLU A 87 18.04 -8.44 -4.77
C GLU A 87 16.77 -8.95 -5.48
N GLY A 88 15.81 -9.54 -4.75
CA GLY A 88 14.51 -9.98 -5.27
C GLY A 88 13.55 -8.83 -5.57
N GLU A 89 13.65 -7.69 -4.89
CA GLU A 89 12.80 -6.53 -5.17
C GLU A 89 13.16 -5.85 -6.50
N GLY A 90 14.46 -5.74 -6.79
CA GLY A 90 14.94 -5.24 -8.08
C GLY A 90 14.46 -6.12 -9.23
N ALA A 91 14.62 -7.45 -9.08
CA ALA A 91 14.14 -8.42 -10.06
C ALA A 91 12.60 -8.40 -10.24
N PHE A 92 11.82 -8.13 -9.18
CA PHE A 92 10.37 -7.99 -9.33
C PHE A 92 10.01 -6.76 -10.18
N ALA A 93 10.68 -5.62 -10.00
CA ALA A 93 10.34 -4.37 -10.69
C ALA A 93 10.61 -4.37 -12.21
N GLU A 94 11.42 -5.28 -12.75
CA GLU A 94 11.77 -5.29 -14.18
C GLU A 94 10.60 -5.60 -15.12
N GLY A 95 10.39 -4.74 -16.12
CA GLY A 95 9.41 -4.96 -17.19
C GLY A 95 7.98 -4.51 -16.88
N PHE A 96 7.81 -3.59 -15.94
CA PHE A 96 6.57 -2.82 -15.73
C PHE A 96 6.64 -1.46 -16.43
N GLY A 97 5.46 -0.86 -16.70
CA GLY A 97 5.33 0.40 -17.47
C GLY A 97 5.72 1.65 -16.68
N ALA A 98 5.73 2.81 -17.36
CA ALA A 98 5.97 4.10 -16.71
C ALA A 98 4.76 4.61 -15.90
N GLU A 99 3.59 4.06 -16.22
CA GLU A 99 2.29 4.22 -15.59
C GLU A 99 2.07 3.30 -14.37
N ASP A 100 2.95 2.34 -14.14
CA ASP A 100 2.87 1.42 -13.01
C ASP A 100 3.58 1.98 -11.77
N VAL A 101 2.83 2.13 -10.67
CA VAL A 101 3.36 2.51 -9.37
C VAL A 101 3.62 1.26 -8.55
N LEU A 102 4.89 0.89 -8.40
CA LEU A 102 5.32 -0.27 -7.62
C LEU A 102 5.61 0.11 -6.17
N PHE A 103 5.12 -0.71 -5.23
CA PHE A 103 5.38 -0.58 -3.81
C PHE A 103 5.73 -1.95 -3.21
N SER A 104 7.00 -2.20 -2.91
CA SER A 104 7.35 -3.38 -2.10
C SER A 104 6.74 -3.22 -0.70
N ALA A 105 6.09 -4.25 -0.19
CA ALA A 105 5.64 -4.33 1.20
C ALA A 105 6.80 -4.69 2.16
N THR A 106 7.92 -5.15 1.60
CA THR A 106 9.19 -5.41 2.26
C THR A 106 10.14 -4.22 2.03
N PRO A 107 11.12 -3.96 2.91
CA PRO A 107 11.08 -4.28 4.34
C PRO A 107 9.81 -3.70 4.98
N LEU A 108 9.33 -4.39 6.02
CA LEU A 108 8.05 -4.11 6.69
C LEU A 108 7.87 -2.62 7.05
N VAL A 109 6.75 -2.03 6.60
CA VAL A 109 6.30 -0.69 7.03
C VAL A 109 5.96 -0.64 8.52
N LYS A 110 5.92 0.55 9.15
CA LYS A 110 5.48 0.64 10.55
C LYS A 110 4.02 0.15 10.65
N PRO A 111 3.70 -0.82 11.53
CA PRO A 111 2.33 -1.30 11.67
C PRO A 111 1.35 -0.18 12.01
N CYS A 112 0.09 -0.31 11.58
CA CYS A 112 -0.94 0.63 11.97
C CYS A 112 -1.22 0.53 13.48
N THR A 113 -1.26 1.68 14.17
CA THR A 113 -1.45 1.76 15.62
C THR A 113 -2.89 2.10 16.03
N GLY A 114 -3.84 2.11 15.09
CA GLY A 114 -5.23 2.48 15.38
C GLY A 114 -5.42 3.94 15.82
N CYS A 115 -4.48 4.84 15.53
CA CYS A 115 -4.54 6.24 15.96
C CYS A 115 -5.57 7.12 15.22
N PHE A 116 -6.17 6.61 14.12
CA PHE A 116 -7.18 7.27 13.26
C PHE A 116 -6.86 8.69 12.75
N GLY A 117 -5.61 9.15 12.88
CA GLY A 117 -5.19 10.47 12.40
C GLY A 117 -5.36 10.66 10.88
N CYS A 118 -5.30 9.57 10.11
CA CYS A 118 -5.59 9.54 8.67
C CYS A 118 -7.07 9.73 8.30
N TRP A 119 -7.97 9.73 9.28
CA TRP A 119 -9.38 10.14 9.12
C TRP A 119 -9.62 11.57 9.59
N THR A 120 -9.02 11.98 10.72
CA THR A 120 -9.42 13.20 11.46
C THR A 120 -8.41 14.34 11.42
N ARG A 121 -7.10 14.05 11.42
CA ARG A 121 -6.04 15.08 11.52
C ARG A 121 -5.39 15.40 10.18
N THR A 122 -5.18 14.37 9.36
CA THR A 122 -4.57 14.47 8.03
C THR A 122 -5.36 13.56 7.08
N PRO A 123 -6.57 13.96 6.65
CA PRO A 123 -7.48 13.09 5.90
C PRO A 123 -6.83 12.51 4.63
N GLY A 124 -6.78 11.18 4.52
CA GLY A 124 -6.13 10.47 3.41
C GLY A 124 -4.60 10.39 3.48
N VAL A 125 -3.96 10.86 4.56
CA VAL A 125 -2.51 10.81 4.79
C VAL A 125 -2.22 10.22 6.16
N CYS A 126 -1.26 9.32 6.26
CA CYS A 126 -1.00 8.62 7.52
C CYS A 126 -0.02 9.38 8.43
N VAL A 127 -0.42 9.60 9.70
CA VAL A 127 0.35 10.44 10.65
C VAL A 127 1.69 9.86 11.08
N LEU A 128 1.87 8.52 11.07
CA LEU A 128 3.21 7.95 11.20
C LEU A 128 3.96 8.22 9.89
N ARG A 129 5.05 9.00 9.96
CA ARG A 129 5.89 9.33 8.81
C ARG A 129 6.83 8.17 8.48
N ASP A 130 6.61 7.55 7.32
CA ASP A 130 7.46 6.57 6.65
C ASP A 130 7.03 6.45 5.16
N ARG A 131 7.62 5.52 4.42
CA ARG A 131 7.30 5.26 3.00
C ARG A 131 5.82 4.95 2.70
N CYS A 132 5.03 4.56 3.69
CA CYS A 132 3.61 4.25 3.57
C CYS A 132 2.69 5.45 3.87
N THR A 133 3.23 6.65 4.15
CA THR A 133 2.45 7.84 4.54
C THR A 133 1.37 8.24 3.54
N GLU A 134 1.67 8.22 2.23
CA GLU A 134 0.74 8.63 1.16
C GLU A 134 -0.10 7.47 0.58
N MET A 135 0.00 6.26 1.14
CA MET A 135 -0.67 5.06 0.60
C MET A 135 -2.18 5.24 0.31
N PRO A 136 -3.00 5.88 1.18
CA PRO A 136 -4.42 6.09 0.87
C PRO A 136 -4.67 7.00 -0.35
N ARG A 137 -3.74 7.90 -0.68
CA ARG A 137 -3.79 8.76 -1.87
C ARG A 137 -3.26 8.07 -3.12
N LEU A 138 -2.30 7.15 -2.99
CA LEU A 138 -1.87 6.29 -4.10
C LEU A 138 -3.04 5.40 -4.55
N MET A 139 -3.74 4.75 -3.61
CA MET A 139 -4.96 3.98 -3.91
C MET A 139 -6.06 4.83 -4.58
N ALA A 140 -6.18 6.12 -4.22
CA ALA A 140 -7.17 7.03 -4.79
C ALA A 140 -6.89 7.46 -6.24
N ARG A 141 -5.67 7.20 -6.77
CA ARG A 141 -5.24 7.62 -8.11
C ARG A 141 -5.09 6.47 -9.10
N CYS A 142 -4.92 5.23 -8.64
CA CYS A 142 -4.83 4.08 -9.52
C CYS A 142 -6.19 3.70 -10.13
N ASP A 143 -6.18 3.12 -11.32
CA ASP A 143 -7.35 2.46 -11.94
C ASP A 143 -7.46 1.00 -11.51
N THR A 144 -6.31 0.36 -11.26
CA THR A 144 -6.20 -0.99 -10.71
C THR A 144 -5.29 -0.98 -9.47
N LEU A 145 -5.75 -1.62 -8.40
CA LEU A 145 -4.93 -1.99 -7.25
C LEU A 145 -4.59 -3.48 -7.35
N ALA A 146 -3.34 -3.81 -7.67
CA ALA A 146 -2.83 -5.18 -7.67
C ALA A 146 -2.11 -5.47 -6.34
N LEU A 147 -2.49 -6.57 -5.69
CA LEU A 147 -1.92 -7.04 -4.44
C LEU A 147 -1.23 -8.39 -4.70
N VAL A 148 0.10 -8.41 -4.66
CA VAL A 148 0.92 -9.62 -4.87
C VAL A 148 1.46 -10.08 -3.52
N SER A 149 1.16 -11.33 -3.15
CA SER A 149 1.40 -11.81 -1.80
C SER A 149 1.66 -13.32 -1.80
N PRO A 150 2.56 -13.86 -0.96
CA PRO A 150 2.46 -15.26 -0.60
C PRO A 150 1.11 -15.50 0.11
N LEU A 151 0.47 -16.65 -0.10
CA LEU A 151 -0.74 -16.98 0.65
C LEU A 151 -0.36 -17.35 2.10
N ALA A 152 -0.90 -16.63 3.07
CA ALA A 152 -0.65 -16.87 4.49
C ALA A 152 -1.97 -17.08 5.23
N TYR A 153 -2.22 -18.30 5.71
CA TYR A 153 -3.40 -18.66 6.50
C TYR A 153 -4.74 -18.28 5.83
N GLY A 154 -4.82 -18.46 4.51
CA GLY A 154 -5.99 -18.05 3.72
C GLY A 154 -6.12 -16.54 3.48
N GLY A 155 -5.05 -15.76 3.62
CA GLY A 155 -5.05 -14.32 3.36
C GLY A 155 -3.71 -13.74 2.93
N PHE A 156 -3.62 -12.41 2.96
CA PHE A 156 -2.41 -11.66 2.62
C PHE A 156 -1.29 -11.87 3.64
N SER A 157 -0.04 -11.73 3.18
CA SER A 157 1.13 -11.74 4.04
C SER A 157 1.08 -10.62 5.06
N ARG A 158 1.82 -10.80 6.16
CA ARG A 158 2.01 -9.79 7.20
C ARG A 158 2.52 -8.45 6.64
N ALA A 159 3.29 -8.48 5.56
CA ALA A 159 3.82 -7.29 4.90
C ALA A 159 2.71 -6.54 4.15
N VAL A 160 2.03 -7.21 3.21
CA VAL A 160 0.93 -6.59 2.43
C VAL A 160 -0.19 -6.12 3.34
N LYS A 161 -0.55 -6.91 4.36
CA LYS A 161 -1.57 -6.54 5.34
C LYS A 161 -1.21 -5.27 6.13
N ALA A 162 0.06 -5.09 6.51
CA ALA A 162 0.51 -3.88 7.19
C ALA A 162 0.37 -2.62 6.31
N VAL A 163 0.54 -2.75 4.99
CA VAL A 163 0.30 -1.66 4.03
C VAL A 163 -1.20 -1.32 3.94
N LEU A 164 -2.07 -2.33 3.81
CA LEU A 164 -3.53 -2.15 3.77
C LEU A 164 -4.06 -1.49 5.05
N ASP A 165 -3.57 -1.90 6.23
CA ASP A 165 -3.99 -1.32 7.51
C ASP A 165 -3.58 0.15 7.68
N ARG A 166 -2.49 0.56 7.02
CA ARG A 166 -2.03 1.95 6.95
C ARG A 166 -2.82 2.77 5.91
N ALA A 167 -3.52 2.10 5.00
CA ALA A 167 -4.29 2.70 3.91
C ALA A 167 -5.76 3.05 4.25
N ILE A 168 -6.25 2.72 5.46
CA ILE A 168 -7.64 2.94 5.91
C ILE A 168 -8.16 4.39 5.74
N GLY A 169 -7.26 5.37 5.63
CA GLY A 169 -7.59 6.75 5.25
C GLY A 169 -8.27 6.90 3.88
N TYR A 170 -8.30 5.86 3.05
CA TYR A 170 -8.99 5.82 1.75
C TYR A 170 -10.52 5.85 1.93
N VAL A 171 -11.03 5.35 3.05
CA VAL A 171 -12.44 5.51 3.44
C VAL A 171 -12.62 6.63 4.47
N GLN A 172 -13.87 6.99 4.75
CA GLN A 172 -14.26 7.96 5.77
C GLN A 172 -14.53 7.27 7.12
N PRO A 173 -14.39 7.97 8.26
CA PRO A 173 -14.71 7.42 9.58
C PRO A 173 -16.21 7.12 9.79
N PHE A 174 -17.08 7.66 8.92
CA PHE A 174 -18.53 7.45 8.99
C PHE A 174 -18.92 6.06 8.49
N PHE A 175 -20.01 5.52 9.03
CA PHE A 175 -20.56 4.22 8.65
C PHE A 175 -21.85 4.36 7.85
N ARG A 176 -22.14 3.35 7.02
CA ARG A 176 -23.45 3.09 6.40
C ARG A 176 -23.73 1.59 6.40
N THR A 177 -25.00 1.22 6.39
CA THR A 177 -25.41 -0.18 6.21
C THR A 177 -25.60 -0.49 4.73
N VAL A 178 -25.07 -1.61 4.26
CA VAL A 178 -25.29 -2.17 2.91
C VAL A 178 -25.59 -3.65 3.09
N GLU A 179 -26.72 -4.14 2.56
CA GLU A 179 -27.10 -5.57 2.65
C GLU A 179 -27.07 -6.15 4.09
N ASN A 180 -27.40 -5.33 5.10
CA ASN A 180 -27.29 -5.61 6.55
C ASN A 180 -25.87 -5.70 7.13
N GLU A 181 -24.83 -5.44 6.34
CA GLU A 181 -23.44 -5.31 6.78
C GLU A 181 -23.05 -3.84 7.02
N MET A 182 -22.12 -3.59 7.94
CA MET A 182 -21.61 -2.25 8.26
C MET A 182 -20.35 -1.96 7.44
N HIS A 183 -20.39 -0.89 6.63
CA HIS A 183 -19.23 -0.43 5.86
C HIS A 183 -18.95 1.04 6.11
N HIS A 184 -17.69 1.44 5.92
CA HIS A 184 -17.31 2.85 5.91
C HIS A 184 -17.84 3.58 4.67
N VAL A 185 -18.20 4.86 4.80
CA VAL A 185 -18.57 5.75 3.69
C VAL A 185 -17.34 6.00 2.79
N PRO A 186 -17.47 6.02 1.45
CA PRO A 186 -16.31 6.22 0.56
C PRO A 186 -15.81 7.66 0.62
N ARG A 187 -14.49 7.88 0.55
CA ARG A 187 -13.90 9.24 0.48
C ARG A 187 -13.91 9.81 -0.93
N TYR A 188 -13.71 8.95 -1.92
CA TYR A 188 -13.60 9.28 -3.33
C TYR A 188 -14.85 8.76 -4.06
N GLU A 189 -15.28 9.47 -5.11
CA GLU A 189 -16.37 9.01 -5.98
C GLU A 189 -15.91 7.87 -6.90
N ASP A 190 -14.63 7.88 -7.24
CA ASP A 190 -13.97 7.00 -8.19
C ASP A 190 -13.42 5.75 -7.47
N GLY A 191 -13.74 4.55 -7.97
CA GLY A 191 -13.24 3.26 -7.46
C GLY A 191 -12.25 2.59 -8.43
N PHE A 192 -11.37 1.73 -7.91
CA PHE A 192 -10.40 0.94 -8.68
C PHE A 192 -10.87 -0.51 -8.91
N ARG A 193 -10.26 -1.22 -9.86
CA ARG A 193 -10.33 -2.69 -9.97
C ARG A 193 -9.36 -3.32 -8.96
N LEU A 194 -9.80 -4.30 -8.18
CA LEU A 194 -8.94 -4.99 -7.19
C LEU A 194 -8.45 -6.33 -7.73
N GLU A 195 -7.15 -6.51 -7.87
CA GLU A 195 -6.55 -7.79 -8.29
C GLU A 195 -5.73 -8.38 -7.14
N ALA A 196 -6.00 -9.62 -6.78
CA ALA A 196 -5.22 -10.34 -5.76
C ALA A 196 -4.48 -11.52 -6.40
N HIS A 197 -3.15 -11.46 -6.39
CA HIS A 197 -2.25 -12.46 -6.94
C HIS A 197 -1.54 -13.15 -5.79
N PHE A 198 -2.10 -14.27 -5.36
CA PHE A 198 -1.49 -15.10 -4.32
C PHE A 198 -0.48 -16.05 -4.95
N TYR A 199 0.68 -16.25 -4.32
CA TYR A 199 1.66 -17.24 -4.76
C TYR A 199 2.07 -18.22 -3.65
N GLY A 200 2.62 -19.36 -4.06
CA GLY A 200 3.19 -20.38 -3.17
C GLY A 200 2.20 -21.45 -2.70
N PRO A 201 2.70 -22.42 -1.89
CA PRO A 201 1.92 -23.58 -1.45
C PRO A 201 0.62 -23.17 -0.75
N SER A 202 -0.50 -23.74 -1.20
CA SER A 202 -1.82 -23.30 -0.72
C SER A 202 -2.90 -24.35 -0.97
N SER A 203 -3.61 -24.73 0.09
CA SER A 203 -4.68 -25.74 0.04
C SER A 203 -6.00 -25.18 -0.51
N GLY A 204 -6.87 -26.06 -1.01
CA GLY A 204 -8.21 -25.69 -1.49
C GLY A 204 -9.02 -24.82 -0.51
N PRO A 205 -9.12 -25.19 0.79
CA PRO A 205 -9.78 -24.38 1.80
C PRO A 205 -9.15 -22.99 2.00
N GLU A 206 -7.82 -22.88 2.02
CA GLU A 206 -7.16 -21.56 2.12
C GLU A 206 -7.43 -20.68 0.90
N ARG A 207 -7.41 -21.27 -0.32
CA ARG A 207 -7.78 -20.56 -1.55
C ARG A 207 -9.27 -20.14 -1.55
N GLU A 208 -10.14 -20.82 -0.81
CA GLU A 208 -11.53 -20.37 -0.62
C GLU A 208 -11.64 -19.20 0.36
N VAL A 209 -10.99 -19.30 1.53
CA VAL A 209 -10.94 -18.21 2.53
C VAL A 209 -10.36 -16.94 1.91
N ALA A 210 -9.31 -17.07 1.09
CA ALA A 210 -8.68 -15.96 0.38
C ALA A 210 -9.66 -15.25 -0.58
N ARG A 211 -10.46 -15.99 -1.35
CA ARG A 211 -11.49 -15.40 -2.23
C ARG A 211 -12.55 -14.64 -1.44
N ARG A 212 -13.00 -15.20 -0.30
CA ARG A 212 -13.96 -14.54 0.60
C ARG A 212 -13.37 -13.25 1.19
N LEU A 213 -12.10 -13.28 1.62
CA LEU A 213 -11.36 -12.12 2.12
C LEU A 213 -11.21 -11.03 1.06
N VAL A 214 -10.84 -11.37 -0.17
CA VAL A 214 -10.70 -10.38 -1.25
C VAL A 214 -12.05 -9.78 -1.64
N ARG A 215 -13.13 -10.58 -1.71
CA ARG A 215 -14.50 -10.07 -1.92
C ARG A 215 -14.89 -9.06 -0.83
N ALA A 216 -14.64 -9.36 0.44
CA ALA A 216 -14.92 -8.43 1.55
C ALA A 216 -14.11 -7.13 1.43
N ASN A 217 -12.82 -7.22 1.08
CA ASN A 217 -11.99 -6.03 0.83
C ASN A 217 -12.48 -5.21 -0.38
N ALA A 218 -12.92 -5.87 -1.46
CA ALA A 218 -13.48 -5.20 -2.64
C ALA A 218 -14.72 -4.36 -2.27
N ILE A 219 -15.62 -4.90 -1.45
CA ILE A 219 -16.81 -4.19 -0.94
C ILE A 219 -16.37 -3.01 -0.04
N ASN A 220 -15.48 -3.26 0.93
CA ASN A 220 -15.01 -2.24 1.87
C ASN A 220 -14.28 -1.06 1.18
N TYR A 221 -13.56 -1.32 0.08
CA TYR A 221 -12.85 -0.30 -0.70
C TYR A 221 -13.60 0.20 -1.94
N TYR A 222 -14.87 -0.17 -2.12
CA TYR A 222 -15.70 0.30 -3.25
C TYR A 222 -15.05 -0.02 -4.61
N ALA A 223 -14.41 -1.18 -4.71
CA ALA A 223 -13.81 -1.62 -5.95
C ALA A 223 -14.87 -1.84 -7.04
N THR A 224 -14.59 -1.40 -8.25
CA THR A 224 -15.51 -1.52 -9.40
C THR A 224 -15.68 -2.96 -9.87
N SER A 225 -14.65 -3.78 -9.64
CA SER A 225 -14.57 -5.21 -9.93
C SER A 225 -13.43 -5.81 -9.11
N PHE A 226 -13.40 -7.13 -8.95
CA PHE A 226 -12.26 -7.82 -8.35
C PHE A 226 -11.94 -9.15 -9.04
N ASP A 227 -10.67 -9.55 -9.00
CA ASP A 227 -10.16 -10.83 -9.49
C ASP A 227 -9.20 -11.46 -8.46
N VAL A 228 -9.14 -12.80 -8.42
CA VAL A 228 -8.32 -13.56 -7.46
C VAL A 228 -7.64 -14.73 -8.16
N ARG A 229 -6.32 -14.62 -8.32
CA ARG A 229 -5.47 -15.63 -8.95
C ARG A 229 -4.52 -16.25 -7.93
N PHE A 230 -4.16 -17.51 -8.19
CA PHE A 230 -3.27 -18.31 -7.35
C PHE A 230 -2.20 -18.93 -8.25
N HIS A 231 -0.95 -18.74 -7.88
CA HIS A 231 0.24 -19.07 -8.65
C HIS A 231 1.15 -19.97 -7.80
N GLU A 232 1.97 -20.81 -8.41
CA GLU A 232 2.92 -21.63 -7.65
C GLU A 232 4.17 -20.80 -7.27
N THR A 233 4.53 -19.82 -8.10
CA THR A 233 5.71 -18.96 -7.90
C THR A 233 5.42 -17.46 -7.97
N LEU A 234 6.30 -16.64 -7.36
CA LEU A 234 6.30 -15.18 -7.52
C LEU A 234 6.51 -14.76 -8.99
N GLY A 235 7.26 -15.55 -9.76
CA GLY A 235 7.50 -15.31 -11.18
C GLY A 235 6.22 -15.42 -12.03
N GLU A 236 5.43 -16.47 -11.81
CA GLU A 236 4.09 -16.61 -12.42
C GLU A 236 3.15 -15.47 -12.00
N ALA A 237 3.15 -15.11 -10.71
CA ALA A 237 2.32 -14.02 -10.20
C ALA A 237 2.68 -12.66 -10.83
N LYS A 238 3.97 -12.43 -11.12
CA LYS A 238 4.49 -11.28 -11.86
C LYS A 238 4.11 -11.32 -13.34
N GLU A 239 4.27 -12.46 -14.00
CA GLU A 239 3.96 -12.60 -15.42
C GLU A 239 2.45 -12.39 -15.69
N ALA A 240 1.59 -12.82 -14.77
CA ALA A 240 0.15 -12.57 -14.84
C ALA A 240 -0.25 -11.08 -14.66
N LEU A 241 0.70 -10.18 -14.39
CA LEU A 241 0.55 -8.73 -14.33
C LEU A 241 1.22 -7.99 -15.50
N ARG A 242 1.73 -8.69 -16.51
CA ARG A 242 2.23 -8.08 -17.76
C ARG A 242 1.15 -8.09 -18.83
#